data_AF-A0A1W9UDJ8-F1
#
_entry.id   AF-A0A1W9UDJ8-F1
#
_cell.length_a   1.000
_cell.length_b   1.000
_cell.length_c   1.000
_cell.angle_alpha   90.00
_cell.angle_beta   90.00
_cell.angle_gamma   90.00
#
_symmetry.space_group_name_H-M   'P 1'
#
loop_
_entity.id
_entity.type
_entity.pdbx_description
1 polymer ?
#
loop_
_entity_poly.entity_id
_entity_poly.type
_entity_poly.pdbx_seq_one_letter_code
_entity_poly.pdbx_strand_id
1 'polypeptide(L)'
;PLRFALLGFGATLVFFVIQWAPPEIGVPVPLTLLATVALVVLVAWVVQRMSRGGAWTDQHRLALAGGALMLFVLLAPVQELDNLNRPDDTTGMTLVGLATLVFLVWLWRRVARRDRAHLTQ
;
A
#
# COMPACT_ATOMS: atom_id res chain seq x y z
N PRO A 1 -3.64 -12.75 6.91
CA PRO A 1 -3.21 -11.33 6.91
C PRO A 1 -1.97 -10.99 6.04
N LEU A 2 -0.85 -11.74 6.07
CA LEU A 2 0.35 -11.43 5.25
C LEU A 2 0.06 -11.34 3.75
N ARG A 3 -0.77 -12.25 3.22
CA ARG A 3 -1.21 -12.23 1.81
C ARG A 3 -1.90 -10.92 1.41
N PHE A 4 -2.69 -10.33 2.33
CA PHE A 4 -3.34 -9.04 2.09
C PHE A 4 -2.33 -7.88 2.13
N ALA A 5 -1.33 -7.93 3.01
CA ALA A 5 -0.24 -6.94 3.01
C ALA A 5 0.58 -6.99 1.71
N LEU A 6 0.95 -8.19 1.26
CA LEU A 6 1.64 -8.35 -0.02
C LEU A 6 0.79 -7.89 -1.21
N LEU A 7 -0.52 -8.17 -1.18
CA LEU A 7 -1.45 -7.68 -2.20
C LEU A 7 -1.51 -6.15 -2.22
N GLY A 8 -1.64 -5.51 -1.07
CA GLY A 8 -1.66 -4.05 -0.96
C GLY A 8 -0.36 -3.42 -1.44
N PHE A 9 0.78 -3.92 -0.96
CA PHE A 9 2.10 -3.47 -1.38
C PHE A 9 2.32 -3.64 -2.88
N GLY A 10 2.04 -4.84 -3.40
CA GLY A 10 2.18 -5.15 -4.82
C GLY A 10 1.25 -4.32 -5.70
N ALA A 11 0.00 -4.10 -5.26
CA ALA A 11 -0.93 -3.25 -5.98
C ALA A 11 -0.44 -1.80 -6.07
N THR A 12 0.06 -1.24 -4.97
CA THR A 12 0.62 0.12 -4.98
C THR A 12 1.88 0.19 -5.84
N LEU A 13 2.76 -0.82 -5.78
CA LEU A 13 3.95 -0.88 -6.63
C LEU A 13 3.58 -0.91 -8.12
N VAL A 14 2.65 -1.79 -8.51
CA VAL A 14 2.16 -1.89 -9.90
C VAL A 14 1.48 -0.60 -10.33
N PHE A 15 0.72 0.05 -9.45
CA PHE A 15 0.14 1.36 -9.71
C PHE A 15 1.23 2.39 -10.07
N PHE A 16 2.30 2.49 -9.29
CA PHE A 16 3.41 3.40 -9.59
C PHE A 16 4.09 3.06 -10.91
N VAL A 17 4.29 1.78 -11.22
CA VAL A 17 4.83 1.36 -12.54
C VAL A 17 3.91 1.82 -13.68
N ILE A 18 2.59 1.65 -13.54
CA ILE A 18 1.62 2.09 -14.55
C ILE A 18 1.59 3.62 -14.70
N GLN A 19 1.88 4.37 -13.64
CA GLN A 19 1.83 5.84 -13.71
C GLN A 19 3.16 6.47 -14.13
N TRP A 20 4.29 5.84 -13.82
CA TRP A 20 5.63 6.39 -14.10
C TRP A 20 6.26 5.89 -15.39
N ALA A 21 6.07 4.62 -15.76
CA ALA A 21 6.73 4.08 -16.96
C ALA A 21 6.09 4.55 -18.27
N PRO A 22 4.75 4.55 -18.44
CA PRO A 22 4.12 4.85 -19.74
C PRO A 22 4.43 6.21 -20.37
N PRO A 23 4.55 7.33 -19.61
CA PRO A 23 4.96 8.61 -20.18
C PRO A 23 6.33 8.55 -20.87
N GLU A 24 7.27 7.77 -20.32
CA GLU A 24 8.64 7.67 -20.83
C GLU A 24 8.76 6.84 -22.11
N ILE A 25 7.81 5.93 -22.35
CA ILE A 25 7.82 5.01 -23.50
C ILE A 25 6.74 5.35 -24.55
N GLY A 26 6.12 6.52 -24.45
CA GLY A 26 5.16 7.03 -25.44
C GLY A 26 3.84 6.26 -25.50
N VAL A 27 3.43 5.61 -24.40
CA VAL A 27 2.17 4.87 -24.36
C VAL A 27 0.98 5.84 -24.34
N PRO A 28 -0.05 5.64 -25.19
CA PRO A 28 -1.24 6.47 -25.21
C PRO A 28 -1.96 6.55 -23.86
N VAL A 29 -2.38 7.75 -23.46
CA VAL A 29 -3.11 8.01 -22.21
C VAL A 29 -4.35 7.12 -22.01
N PRO A 30 -5.18 6.82 -23.04
CA PRO A 30 -6.32 5.92 -22.84
C PRO A 30 -5.91 4.52 -22.34
N LEU A 31 -4.74 4.01 -22.77
CA LEU A 31 -4.26 2.70 -22.33
C LEU A 31 -3.77 2.71 -20.88
N THR A 32 -3.13 3.79 -20.43
CA THR A 32 -2.70 3.92 -19.03
C THR A 32 -3.90 4.04 -18.09
N LEU A 33 -4.93 4.78 -18.50
CA LEU A 33 -6.20 4.86 -17.79
C LEU A 33 -6.89 3.49 -17.70
N LEU A 34 -6.99 2.78 -18.83
CA LEU A 34 -7.56 1.43 -18.85
C LEU A 34 -6.78 0.46 -17.96
N ALA A 35 -5.45 0.49 -17.98
CA ALA A 35 -4.61 -0.33 -17.11
C ALA A 35 -4.84 -0.01 -15.62
N THR A 36 -5.01 1.26 -15.29
CA THR A 36 -5.28 1.70 -13.91
C THR A 36 -6.65 1.21 -13.44
N VAL A 37 -7.69 1.36 -14.26
CA VAL A 37 -9.03 0.84 -13.96
C VAL A 37 -8.99 -0.68 -13.83
N ALA A 38 -8.31 -1.36 -14.74
CA ALA A 38 -8.16 -2.82 -14.70
C ALA A 38 -7.46 -3.28 -13.41
N LEU A 39 -6.42 -2.56 -12.95
CA LEU A 39 -5.75 -2.85 -11.68
C LEU A 39 -6.72 -2.72 -10.49
N VAL A 40 -7.50 -1.64 -10.42
CA VAL A 40 -8.47 -1.43 -9.34
C VAL A 40 -9.51 -2.56 -9.32
N VAL A 41 -10.08 -2.89 -10.48
CA VAL A 41 -11.05 -3.98 -10.63
C VAL A 41 -10.45 -5.32 -10.21
N LEU A 42 -9.23 -5.61 -10.67
CA LEU A 42 -8.51 -6.84 -10.32
C LEU A 42 -8.27 -6.95 -8.82
N VAL A 43 -7.75 -5.89 -8.17
CA VAL A 43 -7.48 -5.87 -6.74
C VAL A 43 -8.77 -6.04 -5.95
N ALA A 44 -9.84 -5.32 -6.32
CA ALA A 44 -11.15 -5.46 -5.69
C ALA A 44 -11.68 -6.90 -5.82
N TRP A 45 -11.57 -7.50 -7.00
CA TRP A 45 -11.99 -8.88 -7.25
C TRP A 45 -11.16 -9.89 -6.44
N VAL A 46 -9.84 -9.74 -6.39
CA VAL A 46 -8.96 -10.60 -5.60
C VAL A 46 -9.29 -10.49 -4.11
N VAL A 47 -9.45 -9.27 -3.59
CA VAL A 47 -9.86 -9.04 -2.20
C VAL A 47 -11.20 -9.69 -1.91
N GLN A 48 -12.21 -9.48 -2.76
CA GLN A 48 -13.52 -10.13 -2.60
C GLN A 48 -13.41 -11.66 -2.58
N ARG A 49 -12.61 -12.24 -3.50
CA ARG A 49 -12.38 -13.69 -3.55
C ARG A 49 -11.69 -14.20 -2.28
N MET A 50 -10.68 -13.50 -1.79
CA MET A 50 -9.96 -13.84 -0.56
C MET A 50 -10.80 -13.66 0.71
N SER A 51 -11.79 -12.77 0.66
CA SER A 51 -12.71 -12.49 1.78
C SER A 51 -13.87 -13.47 1.90
N ARG A 52 -14.08 -14.36 0.92
CA ARG A 52 -15.10 -15.41 0.98
C ARG A 52 -14.80 -16.38 2.14
N GLY A 53 -15.82 -16.74 2.91
CA GLY A 53 -15.70 -17.70 4.02
C GLY A 53 -15.34 -17.10 5.38
N GLY A 54 -15.59 -15.80 5.61
CA GLY A 54 -15.42 -15.16 6.93
C GLY A 54 -14.01 -14.65 7.23
N ALA A 55 -13.09 -14.71 6.26
CA ALA A 55 -11.70 -14.29 6.44
C ALA A 55 -11.49 -12.75 6.49
N TRP A 56 -12.55 -11.94 6.45
CA TRP A 56 -12.45 -10.47 6.38
C TRP A 56 -12.47 -9.79 7.76
N THR A 57 -11.46 -10.09 8.58
CA THR A 57 -11.28 -9.48 9.91
C THR A 57 -10.57 -8.12 9.82
N ASP A 58 -10.59 -7.35 10.91
CA ASP A 58 -9.89 -6.06 10.99
C ASP A 58 -8.38 -6.19 10.77
N GLN A 59 -7.77 -7.31 11.19
CA GLN A 59 -6.36 -7.58 10.89
C GLN A 59 -6.08 -7.70 9.39
N HIS A 60 -7.01 -8.23 8.59
CA HIS A 60 -6.85 -8.36 7.14
C HIS A 60 -6.97 -7.00 6.43
N ARG A 61 -7.91 -6.16 6.89
CA ARG A 61 -8.08 -4.79 6.40
C ARG A 61 -6.85 -3.94 6.70
N LEU A 62 -6.34 -4.03 7.94
CA LEU A 62 -5.13 -3.34 8.34
C LEU A 62 -3.91 -3.87 7.58
N ALA A 63 -3.82 -5.17 7.34
CA ALA A 63 -2.74 -5.73 6.52
C ALA A 63 -2.77 -5.15 5.10
N LEU A 64 -3.94 -5.12 4.43
CA LEU A 64 -4.08 -4.57 3.09
C LEU A 64 -3.67 -3.09 3.01
N ALA A 65 -4.21 -2.26 3.90
CA ALA A 65 -3.91 -0.83 3.96
C ALA A 65 -2.44 -0.57 4.35
N GLY A 66 -1.95 -1.28 5.37
CA GLY A 66 -0.56 -1.17 5.83
C GLY A 66 0.44 -1.60 4.76
N GLY A 67 0.12 -2.65 3.99
CA GLY A 67 0.92 -3.08 2.85
C GLY A 67 1.05 -1.99 1.78
N ALA A 68 -0.07 -1.36 1.41
CA ALA A 68 -0.06 -0.23 0.48
C ALA A 68 0.76 0.96 1.00
N LEU A 69 0.59 1.31 2.28
CA LEU A 69 1.35 2.40 2.93
C LEU A 69 2.85 2.11 3.05
N MET A 70 3.24 0.83 3.14
CA MET A 70 4.65 0.44 3.29
C MET A 70 5.50 0.89 2.09
N LEU A 71 4.92 0.97 0.88
CA LEU A 71 5.64 1.52 -0.26
C LEU A 71 6.07 2.97 -0.01
N PHE A 72 5.19 3.81 0.54
CA PHE A 72 5.50 5.20 0.86
C PHE A 72 6.53 5.32 1.98
N VAL A 73 6.45 4.46 3.01
CA VAL A 73 7.44 4.41 4.08
C VAL A 73 8.84 4.10 3.52
N LEU A 74 8.93 3.15 2.58
CA LEU A 74 10.21 2.78 1.96
C LEU A 74 10.69 3.82 0.93
N LEU A 75 9.76 4.48 0.25
CA LEU A 75 10.06 5.49 -0.76
C LEU A 75 10.51 6.81 -0.14
N ALA A 76 9.99 7.18 1.03
CA ALA A 76 10.30 8.43 1.74
C ALA A 76 11.82 8.74 1.85
N PRO A 77 12.68 7.83 2.36
CA PRO A 77 14.13 8.10 2.40
C PRO A 77 14.76 8.20 1.02
N VAL A 78 14.27 7.45 0.03
CA VAL A 78 14.77 7.56 -1.36
C VAL A 78 14.49 8.94 -1.93
N GLN A 79 13.29 9.48 -1.67
CA GLN A 79 12.89 10.82 -2.11
C GLN A 79 13.69 11.92 -1.42
N GLU A 80 13.89 11.81 -0.09
CA GLU A 80 14.65 12.80 0.67
C GLU A 80 16.14 12.80 0.33
N LEU A 81 16.72 11.65 0.00
CA LEU A 81 18.10 11.57 -0.49
C LEU A 81 18.27 12.21 -1.88
N ASP A 82 17.21 12.23 -2.68
CA ASP A 82 17.19 12.84 -4.02
C ASP A 82 16.72 14.31 -4.01
N ASN A 83 16.57 14.93 -2.83
CA ASN A 83 16.02 16.28 -2.68
C ASN A 83 16.72 17.33 -3.55
N LEU A 84 18.04 17.19 -3.75
CA LEU A 84 18.85 18.12 -4.54
C LEU A 84 18.50 18.13 -6.04
N ASN A 85 17.90 17.04 -6.55
CA ASN A 85 17.56 16.90 -7.97
C ASN A 85 16.07 17.17 -8.24
N ARG A 86 15.33 17.58 -7.21
CA ARG A 86 13.87 17.73 -7.26
C ARG A 86 13.45 19.21 -7.23
N PRO A 87 12.35 19.56 -7.91
CA PRO A 87 11.78 20.90 -7.84
C PRO A 87 10.99 21.15 -6.54
N ASP A 88 10.63 20.09 -5.80
CA ASP A 88 9.92 20.11 -4.52
C ASP A 88 10.85 19.83 -3.32
N ASP A 89 10.59 20.47 -2.17
CA ASP A 89 11.34 20.22 -0.93
C ASP A 89 10.79 18.99 -0.19
N THR A 90 11.63 17.96 -0.08
CA THR A 90 11.33 16.66 0.55
C THR A 90 11.94 16.52 1.94
N THR A 91 12.48 17.60 2.51
CA THR A 91 13.09 17.60 3.86
C THR A 91 12.10 17.09 4.91
N GLY A 92 12.50 16.06 5.66
CA GLY A 92 11.70 15.45 6.72
C GLY A 92 10.75 14.33 6.28
N MET A 93 10.70 13.97 4.98
CA MET A 93 9.89 12.84 4.52
C MET A 93 10.25 11.53 5.22
N THR A 94 11.53 11.26 5.47
CA THR A 94 12.00 10.07 6.20
C THR A 94 11.44 10.03 7.61
N LEU A 95 11.40 11.17 8.32
CA LEU A 95 10.84 11.25 9.65
C LEU A 95 9.35 10.91 9.65
N VAL A 96 8.60 11.41 8.66
CA VAL A 96 7.18 11.08 8.46
C VAL A 96 7.01 9.59 8.14
N GLY A 97 7.88 9.02 7.31
CA GLY A 97 7.90 7.59 7.00
C GLY A 97 8.12 6.73 8.25
N LEU A 98 9.09 7.10 9.10
CA LEU A 98 9.37 6.44 10.37
C LEU A 98 8.21 6.57 11.36
N ALA A 99 7.63 7.76 11.51
CA ALA A 99 6.47 7.99 12.35
C ALA A 99 5.28 7.13 11.91
N THR A 100 5.05 7.05 10.59
CA THR A 100 4.03 6.20 9.98
C THR A 100 4.28 4.72 10.26
N LEU A 101 5.54 4.26 10.14
CA LEU A 101 5.93 2.88 10.44
C LEU A 101 5.65 2.52 11.90
N VAL A 102 6.06 3.38 12.84
CA VAL A 102 5.81 3.20 14.27
C VAL A 102 4.31 3.13 14.54
N PHE A 103 3.52 4.02 13.94
CA PHE A 103 2.07 4.04 14.08
C PHE A 103 1.42 2.75 13.54
N LEU A 104 1.85 2.26 12.37
CA LEU A 104 1.34 1.02 11.78
C LEU A 104 1.68 -0.20 12.65
N VAL A 105 2.90 -0.28 13.19
CA VAL A 105 3.31 -1.35 14.11
C VAL A 105 2.48 -1.31 15.40
N TRP A 106 2.23 -0.11 15.93
CA TRP A 106 1.39 0.07 17.12
C TRP A 106 -0.06 -0.35 16.86
N LEU A 107 -0.67 0.09 15.75
CA LEU A 107 -2.01 -0.30 15.34
C LEU A 107 -2.12 -1.82 15.15
N TRP A 108 -1.13 -2.43 14.50
CA TRP A 108 -1.10 -3.87 14.31
C TRP A 108 -1.16 -4.63 15.63
N ARG A 109 -0.35 -4.21 16.60
CA ARG A 109 -0.36 -4.79 17.95
C ARG A 109 -1.71 -4.60 18.64
N ARG A 110 -2.36 -3.44 18.45
CA ARG A 110 -3.68 -3.15 19.06
C ARG A 110 -4.78 -4.02 18.45
N VAL A 111 -4.83 -4.14 17.13
CA VAL A 111 -5.83 -4.96 16.41
C VAL A 111 -5.61 -6.44 16.68
N ALA A 112 -4.36 -6.92 16.64
CA ALA A 112 -4.04 -8.31 16.94
C ALA A 112 -4.43 -8.73 18.36
N ARG A 113 -4.35 -7.81 19.34
CA ARG A 113 -4.83 -8.08 20.71
C ARG A 113 -6.36 -8.13 20.79
N ARG A 114 -7.05 -7.26 20.07
CA ARG A 114 -8.53 -7.23 20.01
C ARG A 114 -9.10 -8.49 19.35
N ASP A 115 -8.59 -8.86 18.19
CA ASP A 115 -9.03 -10.06 17.47
C ASP A 115 -8.83 -11.33 18.31
N ARG A 116 -7.74 -11.41 19.10
CA ARG A 116 -7.52 -12.55 20.03
C ARG A 116 -8.54 -12.58 21.17
N ALA A 117 -8.92 -11.44 21.72
CA ALA A 117 -9.90 -11.37 22.81
C ALA A 117 -11.31 -11.79 22.36
N HIS A 118 -11.67 -11.54 21.09
CA HIS A 118 -12.95 -11.95 20.51
C HIS A 118 -13.05 -13.46 20.24
N LEU A 119 -11.94 -14.19 20.15
CA LEU A 119 -11.92 -15.64 19.94
C LEU A 119 -12.01 -16.44 21.26
N THR A 120 -11.84 -15.78 22.40
CA THR A 120 -11.90 -16.40 23.74
C THR A 120 -13.24 -16.21 24.46
N GLN A 121 -14.19 -15.50 23.85
CA GLN A 121 -15.58 -15.37 24.30
C GLN A 121 -16.49 -16.26 23.45
#